data_AF-A0A427MFI4-F1
#
_entry.id   AF-A0A427MFI4-F1
#
_cell.length_a   1.000
_cell.length_b   1.000
_cell.length_c   1.000
_cell.angle_alpha   90.00
_cell.angle_beta   90.00
_cell.angle_gamma   90.00
#
_symmetry.space_group_name_H-M   'P 1'
#
loop_
_entity.id
_entity.type
_entity.pdbx_description
1 polymer ?
#
loop_
_entity_poly.entity_id
_entity_poly.type
_entity_poly.pdbx_seq_one_letter_code
_entity_poly.pdbx_strand_id
1 'polypeptide(L)'
;MEKVRSTFSQSALVPKRAALWLAFLAPFFYLSYGGANWLASQRAHVPNVAFAWESAIPFLGWTIIPYWSINLFYALCLFINTTPRDVDMLARRYLTIQIIAVACFIAFPLEATFVRPATSGLPGFMFAVLGGFDKPFNQAPSLHIALLVVIWDHLRGRLPRKVRLLWHLWCFLIGASVLTTWQHHVIDIPTGMLLGLFAVWLFPRHAGSPLAAFAMGDDPKSRRLGIYYLCGAVAFLGLAALCTPLSPAALLLLWPAVALAIVAVGYFGAGPRIFQKRVDGRATLASRWLLAPYRLGAFINIRLWTWRMPESVVIADGVHLGRFPRRHEANRFATVIDITGELQRPSGTLARWCSFPTLDLTALDKIQTLAAANLLEAVRQQGPVLVCCALGFQRSAGVIVRWLLISRRCDDAAEALRLIERAGWRVHLPVESLHAVTEGLR
;
A
#
# COMPACT_ATOMS: atom_id res chain seq x y z
N MET A 1 18.42 16.10 34.40
CA MET A 1 19.36 16.67 33.40
C MET A 1 19.72 15.72 32.26
N GLU A 2 19.76 14.40 32.48
CA GLU A 2 20.17 13.40 31.46
C GLU A 2 19.17 13.25 30.30
N LYS A 3 17.87 13.29 30.58
CA LYS A 3 16.79 13.23 29.58
C LYS A 3 16.74 14.46 28.67
N VAL A 4 17.21 15.61 29.15
CA VAL A 4 17.28 16.89 28.41
C VAL A 4 18.53 16.91 27.51
N ARG A 5 19.69 16.42 28.00
CA ARG A 5 20.90 16.26 27.17
C ARG A 5 20.70 15.28 26.00
N SER A 6 19.92 14.21 26.18
CA SER A 6 19.65 13.28 25.07
C SER A 6 18.72 13.86 23.99
N THR A 7 17.77 14.73 24.35
CA THR A 7 16.88 15.39 23.38
C THR A 7 17.65 16.43 22.54
N PHE A 8 18.52 17.23 23.17
CA PHE A 8 19.37 18.20 22.46
C PHE A 8 20.38 17.54 21.51
N SER A 9 20.96 16.39 21.90
CA SER A 9 21.86 15.62 21.02
C SER A 9 21.13 15.04 19.81
N GLN A 10 19.93 14.49 20.01
CA GLN A 10 19.13 13.97 18.90
C GLN A 10 18.65 15.06 17.92
N SER A 11 18.33 16.26 18.41
CA SER A 11 17.94 17.38 17.53
C SER A 11 19.09 17.90 16.65
N ALA A 12 20.34 17.84 17.12
CA ALA A 12 21.50 18.23 16.32
C ALA A 12 21.87 17.21 15.23
N LEU A 13 21.48 15.93 15.42
CA LEU A 13 21.75 14.85 14.46
C LEU A 13 20.83 14.89 13.23
N VAL A 14 19.60 15.41 13.37
CA VAL A 14 18.65 15.53 12.25
C VAL A 14 19.17 16.41 11.11
N PRO A 15 19.56 17.68 11.31
CA PRO A 15 20.01 18.54 10.22
C PRO A 15 21.29 18.02 9.58
N LYS A 16 22.20 17.43 10.37
CA LYS A 16 23.40 16.76 9.84
C LYS A 16 23.02 15.58 8.93
N ARG A 17 22.10 14.72 9.37
CA ARG A 17 21.64 13.56 8.59
C ARG A 17 20.88 14.01 7.33
N ALA A 18 20.05 15.04 7.43
CA ALA A 18 19.32 15.62 6.31
C ALA A 18 20.27 16.22 5.26
N ALA A 19 21.28 16.98 5.70
CA ALA A 19 22.29 17.54 4.82
C ALA A 19 23.11 16.45 4.10
N LEU A 20 23.50 15.39 4.81
CA LEU A 20 24.19 14.24 4.19
C LEU A 20 23.34 13.55 3.13
N TRP A 21 22.06 13.30 3.41
CA TRP A 21 21.16 12.75 2.42
C TRP A 21 20.95 13.68 1.23
N LEU A 22 20.80 14.99 1.46
CA LEU A 22 20.63 15.95 0.37
C LEU A 22 21.89 16.04 -0.51
N ALA A 23 23.08 16.04 0.11
CA ALA A 23 24.38 16.04 -0.58
C ALA A 23 24.60 14.77 -1.41
N PHE A 24 23.95 13.65 -1.07
CA PHE A 24 23.94 12.44 -1.88
C PHE A 24 22.85 12.46 -2.95
N LEU A 25 21.61 12.74 -2.56
CA LEU A 25 20.42 12.63 -3.41
C LEU A 25 20.43 13.65 -4.56
N ALA A 26 20.90 14.88 -4.33
CA ALA A 26 20.91 15.90 -5.38
C ALA A 26 21.91 15.57 -6.51
N PRO A 27 23.20 15.29 -6.26
CA PRO A 27 24.10 14.83 -7.32
C PRO A 27 23.63 13.53 -7.98
N PHE A 28 23.16 12.56 -7.19
CA PHE A 28 22.63 11.31 -7.72
C PHE A 28 21.45 11.54 -8.67
N PHE A 29 20.54 12.46 -8.33
CA PHE A 29 19.44 12.87 -9.18
C PHE A 29 19.95 13.42 -10.51
N TYR A 30 20.78 14.46 -10.50
CA TYR A 30 21.25 15.09 -11.74
C TYR A 30 22.04 14.14 -12.64
N LEU A 31 22.89 13.28 -12.05
CA LEU A 31 23.67 12.29 -12.80
C LEU A 31 22.78 11.20 -13.41
N SER A 32 21.89 10.60 -12.61
CA SER A 32 21.02 9.51 -13.09
C SER A 32 19.95 10.00 -14.07
N TYR A 33 19.35 11.16 -13.81
CA TYR A 33 18.34 11.78 -14.66
C TYR A 33 18.94 12.29 -15.97
N GLY A 34 20.08 12.99 -15.89
CA GLY A 34 20.83 13.45 -17.07
C GLY A 34 21.34 12.28 -17.91
N GLY A 35 21.82 11.22 -17.27
CA GLY A 35 22.25 9.99 -17.94
C GLY A 35 21.11 9.28 -18.68
N ALA A 36 19.94 9.14 -18.06
CA ALA A 36 18.75 8.60 -18.72
C ALA A 36 18.34 9.44 -19.94
N ASN A 37 18.34 10.76 -19.80
CA ASN A 37 18.05 11.68 -20.91
C ASN A 37 19.07 11.55 -22.06
N TRP A 38 20.37 11.44 -21.73
CA TRP A 38 21.41 11.26 -22.74
C TRP A 38 21.27 9.92 -23.48
N LEU A 39 20.97 8.84 -22.77
CA LEU A 39 20.68 7.53 -23.39
C LEU A 39 19.44 7.58 -24.28
N ALA A 40 18.37 8.24 -23.83
CA ALA A 40 17.16 8.41 -24.62
C ALA A 40 17.43 9.22 -25.91
N SER A 41 18.25 10.28 -25.83
CA SER A 41 18.61 11.11 -26.98
C SER A 41 19.42 10.39 -28.07
N GLN A 42 19.99 9.23 -27.75
CA GLN A 42 20.69 8.39 -28.73
C GLN A 42 19.76 7.44 -29.49
N ARG A 43 18.49 7.33 -29.10
CA ARG A 43 17.53 6.46 -29.80
C ARG A 43 17.01 7.15 -31.05
N ALA A 44 16.93 6.39 -32.14
CA ALA A 44 16.42 6.87 -33.43
C ALA A 44 14.93 7.28 -33.37
N HIS A 45 14.15 6.67 -32.49
CA HIS A 45 12.75 7.00 -32.27
C HIS A 45 12.41 6.86 -30.79
N VAL A 46 11.81 7.91 -30.22
CA VAL A 46 11.28 7.90 -28.86
C VAL A 46 9.75 8.03 -28.97
N PRO A 47 8.98 7.04 -28.49
CA PRO A 47 7.53 7.08 -28.61
C PRO A 47 6.93 8.21 -27.77
N ASN A 48 5.83 8.79 -28.24
CA ASN A 48 4.97 9.67 -27.46
C ASN A 48 3.69 8.92 -27.09
N VAL A 49 3.31 8.97 -25.81
CA VAL A 49 2.10 8.33 -25.28
C VAL A 49 1.22 9.41 -24.65
N ALA A 50 0.45 10.09 -25.50
CA ALA A 50 -0.46 11.16 -25.12
C ALA A 50 -1.88 10.88 -25.61
N PHE A 51 -2.90 11.35 -24.87
CA PHE A 51 -4.25 11.34 -25.40
C PHE A 51 -4.47 12.51 -26.38
N ALA A 52 -5.18 12.28 -27.48
CA ALA A 52 -5.43 13.31 -28.50
C ALA A 52 -6.11 14.58 -27.97
N TRP A 53 -6.95 14.45 -26.94
CA TRP A 53 -7.67 15.56 -26.33
C TRP A 53 -6.81 16.44 -25.40
N GLU A 54 -5.59 16.01 -25.03
CA GLU A 54 -4.73 16.78 -24.12
C GLU A 54 -4.31 18.14 -24.69
N SER A 55 -4.33 18.27 -26.01
CA SER A 55 -4.12 19.54 -26.73
C SER A 55 -5.12 20.65 -26.34
N ALA A 56 -6.29 20.28 -25.79
CA ALA A 56 -7.28 21.24 -25.30
C ALA A 56 -6.95 21.83 -23.91
N ILE A 57 -5.93 21.31 -23.21
CA ILE A 57 -5.55 21.82 -21.89
C ILE A 57 -4.82 23.16 -22.05
N PRO A 58 -5.34 24.26 -21.46
CA PRO A 58 -4.74 25.57 -21.61
C PRO A 58 -3.38 25.64 -20.91
N PHE A 59 -2.40 26.24 -21.58
CA PHE A 59 -1.12 26.58 -20.97
C PHE A 59 -1.29 27.77 -20.01
N LEU A 60 -0.89 27.59 -18.75
CA LEU A 60 -0.96 28.61 -17.71
C LEU A 60 0.44 28.85 -17.13
N GLY A 61 1.20 29.78 -17.70
CA GLY A 61 2.61 29.98 -17.32
C GLY A 61 2.83 30.24 -15.82
N TRP A 62 1.90 30.88 -15.11
CA TRP A 62 2.03 31.15 -13.67
C TRP A 62 2.01 29.88 -12.79
N THR A 63 1.50 28.75 -13.29
CA THR A 63 1.46 27.49 -12.54
C THR A 63 2.85 26.84 -12.41
N ILE A 64 3.89 27.41 -13.05
CA ILE A 64 5.29 27.04 -12.79
C ILE A 64 5.71 27.28 -11.34
N ILE A 65 5.07 28.22 -10.64
CA ILE A 65 5.34 28.53 -9.23
C ILE A 65 4.95 27.34 -8.33
N PRO A 66 3.69 26.85 -8.34
CA PRO A 66 3.36 25.64 -7.60
C PRO A 66 4.18 24.44 -8.09
N TYR A 67 4.42 24.28 -9.39
CA TYR A 67 5.30 23.21 -9.90
C TYR A 67 6.66 23.21 -9.20
N TRP A 68 7.40 24.32 -9.25
CA TRP A 68 8.72 24.42 -8.63
C TRP A 68 8.71 24.28 -7.10
N SER A 69 7.58 24.61 -6.45
CA SER A 69 7.48 24.51 -4.99
C SER A 69 7.76 23.08 -4.49
N ILE A 70 7.58 22.04 -5.31
CA ILE A 70 7.93 20.67 -4.91
C ILE A 70 9.43 20.52 -4.61
N ASN A 71 10.30 21.22 -5.33
CA ASN A 71 11.75 21.14 -5.15
C ASN A 71 12.15 21.77 -3.81
N LEU A 72 11.48 22.87 -3.44
CA LEU A 72 11.64 23.47 -2.12
C LEU A 72 11.15 22.50 -1.02
N PHE A 73 9.95 21.92 -1.18
CA PHE A 73 9.42 20.97 -0.20
C PHE A 73 10.25 19.69 -0.11
N TYR A 74 10.86 19.25 -1.21
CA TYR A 74 11.76 18.10 -1.26
C TYR A 74 12.91 18.26 -0.26
N ALA A 75 13.61 19.39 -0.32
CA ALA A 75 14.70 19.70 0.60
C ALA A 75 14.18 19.97 2.02
N LEU A 76 13.18 20.85 2.16
CA LEU A 76 12.63 21.24 3.46
C LEU A 76 12.12 20.04 4.26
N CYS A 77 11.45 19.08 3.62
CA CYS A 77 10.91 17.90 4.28
C CYS A 77 11.98 17.01 4.93
N LEU A 78 13.24 17.06 4.49
CA LEU A 78 14.33 16.35 5.15
C LEU A 78 14.70 17.00 6.49
N PHE A 79 14.65 18.32 6.60
CA PHE A 79 15.07 19.08 7.78
C PHE A 79 14.01 19.18 8.89
N ILE A 80 12.72 19.09 8.55
CA ILE A 80 11.60 19.22 9.51
C ILE A 80 11.30 17.94 10.33
N ASN A 81 12.18 16.93 10.26
CA ASN A 81 11.98 15.65 10.95
C ASN A 81 12.34 15.75 12.43
N THR A 82 11.77 14.86 13.24
CA THR A 82 12.03 14.78 14.69
C THR A 82 13.15 13.81 15.04
N THR A 83 13.39 12.80 14.18
CA THR A 83 14.42 11.79 14.42
C THR A 83 15.22 11.52 13.15
N PRO A 84 16.52 11.15 13.25
CA PRO A 84 17.32 10.75 12.09
C PRO A 84 16.73 9.57 11.32
N ARG A 85 16.02 8.66 12.01
CA ARG A 85 15.32 7.53 11.40
C ARG A 85 14.20 7.98 10.44
N ASP A 86 13.48 9.05 10.78
CA ASP A 86 12.43 9.61 9.92
C ASP A 86 13.04 10.24 8.66
N VAL A 87 14.20 10.89 8.80
CA VAL A 87 14.99 11.39 7.66
C VAL A 87 15.38 10.23 6.75
N ASP A 88 15.97 9.16 7.30
CA ASP A 88 16.39 7.98 6.54
C ASP A 88 15.23 7.27 5.85
N MET A 89 14.06 7.21 6.49
CA MET A 89 12.86 6.69 5.86
C MET A 89 12.43 7.55 4.68
N LEU A 90 12.35 8.88 4.85
CA LEU A 90 11.96 9.79 3.77
C LEU A 90 12.96 9.76 2.61
N ALA A 91 14.26 9.79 2.90
CA ALA A 91 15.32 9.71 1.91
C ALA A 91 15.29 8.38 1.14
N ARG A 92 15.03 7.25 1.81
CA ARG A 92 14.83 5.95 1.13
C ARG A 92 13.63 5.96 0.20
N ARG A 93 12.53 6.63 0.55
CA ARG A 93 11.38 6.80 -0.36
C ARG A 93 11.77 7.59 -1.61
N TYR A 94 12.49 8.71 -1.45
CA TYR A 94 13.00 9.49 -2.58
C TYR A 94 13.96 8.69 -3.46
N LEU A 95 14.89 7.96 -2.84
CA LEU A 95 15.84 7.13 -3.56
C LEU A 95 15.15 6.01 -4.35
N THR A 96 14.17 5.33 -3.75
CA THR A 96 13.39 4.29 -4.45
C THR A 96 12.60 4.85 -5.62
N ILE A 97 11.96 6.03 -5.44
CA ILE A 97 11.29 6.72 -6.55
C ILE A 97 12.27 7.00 -7.68
N GLN A 98 13.45 7.55 -7.36
CA GLN A 98 14.46 7.89 -8.36
C GLN A 98 14.96 6.65 -9.11
N ILE A 99 15.34 5.59 -8.40
CA ILE A 99 15.88 4.36 -9.01
C ILE A 99 14.85 3.74 -9.95
N ILE A 100 13.59 3.60 -9.50
CA ILE A 100 12.55 2.97 -10.32
C ILE A 100 12.20 3.86 -11.51
N ALA A 101 12.05 5.17 -11.32
CA ALA A 101 11.74 6.08 -12.43
C ALA A 101 12.85 6.09 -13.48
N VAL A 102 14.13 6.19 -13.07
CA VAL A 102 15.27 6.14 -14.00
C VAL A 102 15.33 4.80 -14.72
N ALA A 103 15.09 3.69 -14.04
CA ALA A 103 15.01 2.38 -14.69
C ALA A 103 13.89 2.33 -15.74
N CYS A 104 12.72 2.91 -15.44
CA CYS A 104 11.62 3.04 -16.39
C CYS A 104 11.99 3.94 -17.59
N PHE A 105 12.62 5.09 -17.36
CA PHE A 105 13.04 6.00 -18.43
C PHE A 105 14.08 5.37 -19.36
N ILE A 106 14.96 4.53 -18.82
CA ILE A 106 15.95 3.78 -19.62
C ILE A 106 15.26 2.64 -20.38
N ALA A 107 14.36 1.89 -19.74
CA ALA A 107 13.67 0.77 -20.39
C ALA A 107 12.71 1.25 -21.49
N PHE A 108 11.93 2.28 -21.21
CA PHE A 108 10.86 2.81 -22.06
C PHE A 108 10.85 4.35 -22.01
N PRO A 109 11.77 5.02 -22.74
CA PRO A 109 11.81 6.48 -22.81
C PRO A 109 10.59 6.99 -23.57
N LEU A 110 10.06 8.12 -23.10
CA LEU A 110 8.86 8.74 -23.65
C LEU A 110 9.08 10.23 -23.87
N GLU A 111 8.78 10.71 -25.07
CA GLU A 111 9.02 12.10 -25.46
C GLU A 111 7.79 12.99 -25.19
N ALA A 112 8.01 14.16 -24.61
CA ALA A 112 7.03 15.25 -24.52
C ALA A 112 6.94 15.99 -25.86
N THR A 113 5.73 16.11 -26.40
CA THR A 113 5.50 16.72 -27.73
C THR A 113 5.23 18.22 -27.70
N PHE A 114 4.95 18.82 -26.54
CA PHE A 114 4.49 20.20 -26.48
C PHE A 114 5.64 21.21 -26.51
N VAL A 115 5.70 22.01 -27.57
CA VAL A 115 6.57 23.20 -27.65
C VAL A 115 5.97 24.30 -26.79
N ARG A 116 6.70 24.72 -25.75
CA ARG A 116 6.21 25.73 -24.78
C ARG A 116 6.10 27.11 -25.44
N PRO A 117 5.03 27.87 -25.19
CA PRO A 117 4.94 29.27 -25.62
C PRO A 117 6.05 30.10 -24.96
N ALA A 118 6.52 31.15 -25.66
CA ALA A 118 7.43 32.12 -25.07
C ALA A 118 6.75 32.81 -23.89
N THR A 119 7.37 32.76 -22.72
CA THR A 119 6.87 33.37 -21.48
C THR A 119 7.84 34.45 -21.01
N SER A 120 7.31 35.55 -20.48
CA SER A 120 8.09 36.68 -19.95
C SER A 120 7.99 36.79 -18.43
N GLY A 121 8.87 37.56 -17.81
CA GLY A 121 8.90 37.78 -16.36
C GLY A 121 9.42 36.58 -15.54
N LEU A 122 9.04 36.53 -14.26
CA LEU A 122 9.47 35.46 -13.33
C LEU A 122 9.12 34.04 -13.84
N PRO A 123 7.91 33.77 -14.37
CA PRO A 123 7.62 32.46 -14.95
C PRO A 123 8.56 32.09 -16.11
N GLY A 124 8.86 33.04 -17.00
CA GLY A 124 9.79 32.83 -18.11
C GLY A 124 11.20 32.47 -17.64
N PHE A 125 11.71 33.15 -16.62
CA PHE A 125 13.00 32.79 -15.99
C PHE A 125 12.98 31.37 -15.41
N MET A 126 11.93 31.01 -14.66
CA MET A 126 11.80 29.67 -14.06
C MET A 126 11.70 28.58 -15.13
N PHE A 127 10.99 28.84 -16.24
CA PHE A 127 10.96 27.92 -17.38
C PHE A 127 12.30 27.80 -18.09
N ALA A 128 13.07 28.88 -18.22
CA ALA A 128 14.40 28.85 -18.81
C ALA A 128 15.38 28.01 -17.98
N VAL A 129 15.38 28.19 -16.65
CA VAL A 129 16.21 27.35 -15.75
C VAL A 129 15.76 25.90 -15.79
N LEU A 130 14.44 25.64 -15.82
CA LEU A 130 13.91 24.28 -15.91
C LEU A 130 14.34 23.62 -17.24
N GLY A 131 14.21 24.32 -18.37
CA GLY A 131 14.61 23.82 -19.69
C GLY A 131 16.11 23.55 -19.83
N GLY A 132 16.96 24.12 -18.97
CA GLY A 132 18.39 23.85 -18.94
C GLY A 132 18.75 22.44 -18.45
N PHE A 133 17.90 21.81 -17.64
CA PHE A 133 18.15 20.49 -17.05
C PHE A 133 17.09 19.44 -17.41
N ASP A 134 15.87 19.87 -17.73
CA ASP A 134 14.73 19.02 -18.00
C ASP A 134 14.51 18.85 -19.52
N LYS A 135 15.07 17.76 -20.06
CA LYS A 135 14.94 17.35 -21.46
C LYS A 135 13.68 16.49 -21.68
N PRO A 136 13.13 16.42 -22.90
CA PRO A 136 11.76 15.96 -23.11
C PRO A 136 11.54 14.44 -22.96
N PHE A 137 12.52 13.63 -22.53
CA PHE A 137 12.47 12.16 -22.66
C PHE A 137 12.04 11.37 -21.41
N ASN A 138 11.80 12.05 -20.28
CA ASN A 138 11.59 11.43 -18.95
C ASN A 138 10.15 11.62 -18.41
N GLN A 139 9.15 11.13 -19.15
CA GLN A 139 7.73 11.42 -18.88
C GLN A 139 7.06 10.46 -17.90
N ALA A 140 7.02 9.15 -18.20
CA ALA A 140 6.33 8.16 -17.36
C ALA A 140 7.31 7.19 -16.67
N PRO A 141 7.20 6.98 -15.35
CA PRO A 141 6.28 7.62 -14.40
C PRO A 141 6.72 9.05 -14.02
N SER A 142 5.76 9.95 -13.76
CA SER A 142 6.11 11.32 -13.31
C SER A 142 6.79 11.29 -11.93
N LEU A 143 8.08 11.62 -11.92
CA LEU A 143 8.86 11.84 -10.70
C LEU A 143 8.24 12.94 -9.84
N HIS A 144 7.75 14.01 -10.47
CA HIS A 144 7.13 15.14 -9.79
C HIS A 144 5.91 14.71 -8.97
N ILE A 145 5.02 13.92 -9.59
CA ILE A 145 3.82 13.40 -8.93
C ILE A 145 4.18 12.33 -7.88
N ALA A 146 5.18 11.49 -8.13
CA ALA A 146 5.64 10.50 -7.14
C ALA A 146 6.17 11.18 -5.87
N LEU A 147 7.01 12.22 -6.03
CA LEU A 147 7.51 13.05 -4.93
C LEU A 147 6.37 13.79 -4.22
N LEU A 148 5.43 14.36 -4.97
CA LEU A 148 4.22 14.99 -4.44
C LEU A 148 3.45 14.03 -3.53
N VAL A 149 3.22 12.79 -3.92
CA VAL A 149 2.54 11.79 -3.08
C VAL A 149 3.30 11.53 -1.78
N VAL A 150 4.63 11.38 -1.85
CA VAL A 150 5.47 11.14 -0.66
C VAL A 150 5.49 12.34 0.28
N ILE A 151 5.66 13.56 -0.25
CA ILE A 151 5.69 14.81 0.50
C ILE A 151 4.32 15.12 1.10
N TRP A 152 3.26 14.91 0.31
CA TRP A 152 1.88 15.02 0.78
C TRP A 152 1.61 14.05 1.94
N ASP A 153 1.98 12.78 1.79
CA ASP A 153 1.95 11.81 2.87
C ASP A 153 2.75 12.38 4.05
N HIS A 154 4.00 12.83 3.85
CA HIS A 154 4.93 13.34 4.86
C HIS A 154 4.26 14.35 5.80
N LEU A 155 3.70 15.40 5.21
CA LEU A 155 3.18 16.56 5.92
C LEU A 155 1.74 16.42 6.43
N ARG A 156 0.87 15.65 5.75
CA ARG A 156 -0.58 15.63 6.10
C ARG A 156 -0.87 15.16 7.54
N GLY A 157 0.02 14.36 8.12
CA GLY A 157 -0.10 13.87 9.51
C GLY A 157 0.49 14.82 10.56
N ARG A 158 1.26 15.83 10.15
CA ARG A 158 1.95 16.78 11.03
C ARG A 158 1.24 18.13 11.14
N LEU A 159 0.32 18.43 10.22
CA LEU A 159 -0.35 19.72 10.12
C LEU A 159 -1.71 19.74 10.87
N PRO A 160 -2.06 20.85 11.54
CA PRO A 160 -3.38 21.02 12.14
C PRO A 160 -4.48 21.10 11.06
N ARG A 161 -5.73 20.82 11.43
CA ARG A 161 -6.84 20.61 10.47
C ARG A 161 -7.01 21.74 9.43
N LYS A 162 -6.92 23.01 9.84
CA LYS A 162 -7.06 24.17 8.93
C LYS A 162 -5.89 24.26 7.93
N VAL A 163 -4.65 24.20 8.42
CA VAL A 163 -3.44 24.23 7.59
C VAL A 163 -3.36 23.01 6.66
N ARG A 164 -3.85 21.86 7.13
CA ARG A 164 -3.95 20.65 6.32
C ARG A 164 -4.86 20.82 5.11
N LEU A 165 -5.97 21.58 5.23
CA LEU A 165 -6.83 21.88 4.08
C LEU A 165 -6.10 22.74 3.04
N LEU A 166 -5.40 23.79 3.48
CA LEU A 166 -4.56 24.62 2.60
C LEU A 166 -3.47 23.78 1.93
N TRP A 167 -2.85 22.86 2.68
CA TRP A 167 -1.87 21.93 2.14
C TRP A 167 -2.46 20.99 1.09
N HIS A 168 -3.67 20.47 1.29
CA HIS A 168 -4.37 19.68 0.27
C HIS A 168 -4.63 20.48 -1.01
N LEU A 169 -5.08 21.73 -0.87
CA LEU A 169 -5.29 22.63 -2.00
C LEU A 169 -3.98 22.92 -2.74
N TRP A 170 -2.90 23.19 -2.00
CA TRP A 170 -1.59 23.42 -2.60
C TRP A 170 -1.06 22.18 -3.32
N CYS A 171 -1.15 20.99 -2.72
CA CYS A 171 -0.80 19.75 -3.40
C CYS A 171 -1.62 19.51 -4.67
N PHE A 172 -2.90 19.86 -4.67
CA PHE A 172 -3.74 19.79 -5.86
C PHE A 172 -3.23 20.75 -6.95
N LEU A 173 -2.85 21.98 -6.59
CA LEU A 173 -2.24 22.94 -7.52
C LEU A 173 -0.91 22.43 -8.08
N ILE A 174 -0.05 21.81 -7.27
CA ILE A 174 1.17 21.15 -7.76
C ILE A 174 0.81 20.05 -8.76
N GLY A 175 -0.14 19.19 -8.43
CA GLY A 175 -0.61 18.12 -9.32
C GLY A 175 -1.21 18.63 -10.63
N ALA A 176 -2.02 19.70 -10.59
CA ALA A 176 -2.59 20.32 -11.79
C ALA A 176 -1.56 21.11 -12.59
N SER A 177 -0.51 21.61 -11.94
CA SER A 177 0.55 22.37 -12.59
C SER A 177 1.30 21.54 -13.62
N VAL A 178 1.45 20.23 -13.42
CA VAL A 178 2.19 19.37 -14.37
C VAL A 178 1.54 19.34 -15.75
N LEU A 179 0.20 19.43 -15.80
CA LEU A 179 -0.57 19.49 -17.05
C LEU A 179 -0.59 20.91 -17.63
N THR A 180 -0.83 21.92 -16.79
CA THR A 180 -0.99 23.31 -17.25
C THR A 180 0.34 23.99 -17.61
N THR A 181 1.47 23.40 -17.20
CA THR A 181 2.82 23.78 -17.67
C THR A 181 3.31 22.94 -18.85
N TRP A 182 2.46 22.03 -19.36
CA TRP A 182 2.77 21.07 -20.42
C TRP A 182 4.07 20.27 -20.17
N GLN A 183 4.31 19.87 -18.92
CA GLN A 183 5.49 19.08 -18.54
C GLN A 183 5.23 17.58 -18.62
N HIS A 184 3.97 17.18 -18.44
CA HIS A 184 3.55 15.80 -18.32
C HIS A 184 2.23 15.55 -19.03
N HIS A 185 2.09 14.35 -19.56
CA HIS A 185 0.83 13.84 -20.10
C HIS A 185 -0.07 13.36 -18.95
N VAL A 186 -1.37 13.20 -19.21
CA VAL A 186 -2.35 12.85 -18.17
C VAL A 186 -2.06 11.48 -17.57
N ILE A 187 -1.52 10.56 -18.37
CA ILE A 187 -1.16 9.21 -17.93
C ILE A 187 0.06 9.16 -16.98
N ASP A 188 0.88 10.22 -16.97
CA ASP A 188 2.04 10.31 -16.08
C ASP A 188 1.61 10.53 -14.63
N ILE A 189 0.42 11.11 -14.42
CA ILE A 189 -0.16 11.33 -13.09
C ILE A 189 -0.48 10.00 -12.39
N PRO A 190 -1.33 9.10 -12.91
CA PRO A 190 -1.62 7.84 -12.23
C PRO A 190 -0.39 6.93 -12.10
N THR A 191 0.52 6.93 -13.08
CA THR A 191 1.77 6.15 -13.00
C THR A 191 2.74 6.71 -11.95
N GLY A 192 2.89 8.03 -11.87
CA GLY A 192 3.63 8.72 -10.80
C GLY A 192 3.00 8.52 -9.42
N MET A 193 1.67 8.58 -9.32
CA MET A 193 0.96 8.28 -8.08
C MET A 193 1.18 6.84 -7.63
N LEU A 194 1.13 5.88 -8.55
CA LEU A 194 1.40 4.47 -8.29
C LEU A 194 2.81 4.26 -7.72
N LEU A 195 3.82 4.89 -8.34
CA LEU A 195 5.20 4.85 -7.86
C LEU A 195 5.36 5.50 -6.48
N GLY A 196 4.76 6.66 -6.26
CA GLY A 196 4.77 7.34 -4.97
C GLY A 196 4.11 6.49 -3.87
N LEU A 197 2.96 5.89 -4.14
CA LEU A 197 2.27 4.99 -3.22
C LEU A 197 3.09 3.73 -2.94
N PHE A 198 3.76 3.18 -3.96
CA PHE A 198 4.67 2.04 -3.79
C PHE A 198 5.83 2.37 -2.83
N ALA A 199 6.46 3.54 -2.97
CA ALA A 199 7.52 3.97 -2.06
C ALA A 199 7.02 4.18 -0.61
N VAL A 200 5.83 4.77 -0.44
CA VAL A 200 5.19 4.90 0.88
C VAL A 200 4.84 3.54 1.48
N TRP A 201 4.40 2.58 0.66
CA TRP A 201 4.14 1.21 1.07
C TRP A 201 5.43 0.50 1.47
N LEU A 202 6.50 0.61 0.69
CA LEU A 202 7.76 -0.09 0.98
C LEU A 202 8.43 0.39 2.28
N PHE A 203 8.27 1.68 2.61
CA PHE A 203 8.80 2.29 3.84
C PHE A 203 7.70 2.97 4.65
N PRO A 204 6.87 2.22 5.41
CA PRO A 204 5.78 2.79 6.20
C PRO A 204 6.29 3.58 7.41
N ARG A 205 5.50 4.56 7.89
CA ARG A 205 5.91 5.48 8.99
C ARG A 205 6.03 4.83 10.36
N HIS A 206 5.10 3.93 10.67
CA HIS A 206 4.89 3.41 12.02
C HIS A 206 5.17 1.91 12.12
N ALA A 207 5.82 1.34 11.11
CA ALA A 207 6.14 -0.08 11.03
C ALA A 207 7.47 -0.28 10.30
N GLY A 208 8.06 -1.47 10.42
CA GLY A 208 9.14 -1.88 9.53
C GLY A 208 8.67 -2.04 8.09
N SER A 209 9.60 -2.11 7.14
CA SER A 209 9.26 -2.45 5.75
C SER A 209 8.53 -3.81 5.73
N PRO A 210 7.46 -3.96 4.93
CA PRO A 210 6.76 -5.25 4.80
C PRO A 210 7.68 -6.37 4.30
N LEU A 211 8.80 -6.02 3.66
CA LEU A 211 9.77 -6.97 3.12
C LEU A 211 10.98 -7.22 4.04
N ALA A 212 11.08 -6.52 5.18
CA ALA A 212 12.27 -6.59 6.04
C ALA A 212 12.51 -7.99 6.65
N ALA A 213 11.45 -8.77 6.81
CA ALA A 213 11.51 -10.14 7.32
C ALA A 213 10.95 -11.12 6.28
N PHE A 214 11.26 -10.84 5.01
CA PHE A 214 11.03 -11.79 3.92
C PHE A 214 11.93 -13.00 4.13
N ALA A 215 11.33 -14.17 4.26
CA ALA A 215 12.01 -15.45 4.22
C ALA A 215 11.22 -16.35 3.29
N MET A 216 11.89 -16.96 2.31
CA MET A 216 11.22 -17.85 1.37
C MET A 216 10.51 -18.96 2.15
N GLY A 217 9.19 -19.05 2.00
CA GLY A 217 8.39 -20.03 2.73
C GLY A 217 8.52 -21.43 2.12
N ASP A 218 8.58 -22.45 2.97
CA ASP A 218 8.63 -23.85 2.54
C ASP A 218 7.26 -24.43 2.19
N ASP A 219 6.16 -23.70 2.43
CA ASP A 219 4.80 -24.16 2.12
C ASP A 219 4.57 -24.22 0.58
N PRO A 220 4.46 -25.42 -0.03
CA PRO A 220 4.30 -25.57 -1.46
C PRO A 220 2.97 -24.98 -1.95
N LYS A 221 1.93 -24.95 -1.10
CA LYS A 221 0.63 -24.36 -1.44
C LYS A 221 0.73 -22.84 -1.51
N SER A 222 1.39 -22.22 -0.53
CA SER A 222 1.69 -20.79 -0.54
C SER A 222 2.50 -20.41 -1.78
N ARG A 223 3.56 -21.17 -2.10
CA ARG A 223 4.37 -20.91 -3.31
C ARG A 223 3.57 -21.01 -4.60
N ARG A 224 2.69 -22.01 -4.74
CA ARG A 224 1.81 -22.17 -5.91
C ARG A 224 0.87 -20.97 -6.07
N LEU A 225 0.26 -20.50 -4.98
CA LEU A 225 -0.57 -19.30 -5.01
C LEU A 225 0.24 -18.06 -5.40
N GLY A 226 1.45 -17.91 -4.86
CA GLY A 226 2.39 -16.86 -5.26
C GLY A 226 2.67 -16.85 -6.76
N ILE A 227 2.88 -18.03 -7.37
CA ILE A 227 3.07 -18.17 -8.81
C ILE A 227 1.81 -17.74 -9.58
N TYR A 228 0.61 -18.12 -9.16
CA TYR A 228 -0.62 -17.68 -9.85
C TYR A 228 -0.79 -16.16 -9.82
N TYR A 229 -0.52 -15.52 -8.67
CA TYR A 229 -0.54 -14.06 -8.59
C TYR A 229 0.56 -13.42 -9.44
N LEU A 230 1.75 -14.02 -9.50
CA LEU A 230 2.84 -13.56 -10.35
C LEU A 230 2.51 -13.69 -11.85
N CYS A 231 1.93 -14.80 -12.29
CA CYS A 231 1.45 -14.98 -13.65
C CYS A 231 0.41 -13.92 -14.01
N GLY A 232 -0.54 -13.63 -13.10
CA GLY A 232 -1.51 -12.55 -13.28
C GLY A 232 -0.83 -11.18 -13.41
N ALA A 233 0.17 -10.89 -12.57
CA ALA A 233 0.93 -9.64 -12.65
C ALA A 233 1.66 -9.51 -14.00
N VAL A 234 2.33 -10.57 -14.45
CA VAL A 234 3.02 -10.61 -15.75
C VAL A 234 2.04 -10.47 -16.91
N ALA A 235 0.86 -11.09 -16.85
CA ALA A 235 -0.17 -10.96 -17.87
C ALA A 235 -0.66 -9.50 -18.00
N PHE A 236 -0.95 -8.83 -16.88
CA PHE A 236 -1.33 -7.40 -16.91
C PHE A 236 -0.20 -6.50 -17.41
N LEU A 237 1.04 -6.80 -17.03
CA LEU A 237 2.21 -6.06 -17.52
C LEU A 237 2.41 -6.24 -19.04
N GLY A 238 2.28 -7.48 -19.53
CA GLY A 238 2.34 -7.79 -20.96
C GLY A 238 1.22 -7.09 -21.73
N LEU A 239 -0.01 -7.11 -21.21
CA LEU A 239 -1.14 -6.42 -21.81
C LEU A 239 -0.94 -4.89 -21.82
N ALA A 240 -0.38 -4.32 -20.74
CA ALA A 240 -0.01 -2.90 -20.70
C ALA A 240 0.98 -2.57 -21.83
N ALA A 241 2.06 -3.35 -21.97
CA ALA A 241 3.08 -3.14 -22.99
C ALA A 241 2.51 -3.27 -24.42
N LEU A 242 1.68 -4.29 -24.67
CA LEU A 242 1.09 -4.55 -25.99
C LEU A 242 0.04 -3.50 -26.38
N CYS A 243 -0.74 -2.99 -25.42
CA CYS A 243 -1.83 -2.05 -25.69
C CYS A 243 -1.42 -0.57 -25.57
N THR A 244 -0.25 -0.24 -25.01
CA THR A 244 0.22 1.15 -24.89
C THR A 244 0.31 1.87 -26.25
N PRO A 245 0.79 1.24 -27.34
CA PRO A 245 0.77 1.87 -28.66
C PRO A 245 -0.65 2.17 -29.20
N LEU A 246 -1.67 1.43 -28.73
CA LEU A 246 -3.06 1.61 -29.15
C LEU A 246 -3.76 2.70 -28.31
N SER A 247 -3.45 2.75 -27.02
CA SER A 247 -4.03 3.72 -26.11
C SER A 247 -3.13 3.96 -24.89
N PRO A 248 -2.85 5.23 -24.54
CA PRO A 248 -2.18 5.57 -23.28
C PRO A 248 -2.86 4.97 -22.05
N ALA A 249 -4.19 4.76 -22.10
CA ALA A 249 -4.96 4.18 -21.00
C ALA A 249 -4.49 2.77 -20.62
N ALA A 250 -3.80 2.04 -21.50
CA ALA A 250 -3.23 0.73 -21.20
C ALA A 250 -2.24 0.76 -20.02
N LEU A 251 -1.56 1.89 -19.78
CA LEU A 251 -0.66 2.03 -18.63
C LEU A 251 -1.41 1.96 -17.28
N LEU A 252 -2.74 2.13 -17.25
CA LEU A 252 -3.53 1.89 -16.04
C LEU A 252 -3.51 0.41 -15.59
N LEU A 253 -3.21 -0.52 -16.50
CA LEU A 253 -3.04 -1.94 -16.19
C LEU A 253 -1.81 -2.21 -15.32
N LEU A 254 -0.88 -1.26 -15.20
CA LEU A 254 0.22 -1.35 -14.24
C LEU A 254 -0.29 -1.37 -12.79
N TRP A 255 -1.46 -0.78 -12.52
CA TRP A 255 -2.03 -0.77 -11.18
C TRP A 255 -2.41 -2.18 -10.67
N PRO A 256 -3.24 -2.98 -11.38
CA PRO A 256 -3.45 -4.37 -11.00
C PRO A 256 -2.17 -5.20 -11.10
N ALA A 257 -1.27 -4.94 -12.05
CA ALA A 257 0.00 -5.68 -12.14
C ALA A 257 0.84 -5.55 -10.86
N VAL A 258 1.06 -4.32 -10.39
CA VAL A 258 1.80 -4.05 -9.14
C VAL A 258 1.06 -4.62 -7.92
N ALA A 259 -0.28 -4.50 -7.88
CA ALA A 259 -1.06 -5.06 -6.78
C ALA A 259 -0.87 -6.58 -6.65
N LEU A 260 -0.94 -7.32 -7.78
CA LEU A 260 -0.78 -8.77 -7.80
C LEU A 260 0.68 -9.18 -7.54
N ALA A 261 1.66 -8.43 -8.03
CA ALA A 261 3.07 -8.67 -7.73
C ALA A 261 3.36 -8.57 -6.22
N ILE A 262 2.78 -7.57 -5.54
CA ILE A 262 2.90 -7.44 -4.08
C ILE A 262 2.24 -8.62 -3.36
N VAL A 263 1.08 -9.07 -3.81
CA VAL A 263 0.40 -10.24 -3.25
C VAL A 263 1.24 -11.50 -3.46
N ALA A 264 1.84 -11.68 -4.63
CA ALA A 264 2.76 -12.79 -4.91
C ALA A 264 3.94 -12.81 -3.93
N VAL A 265 4.57 -11.65 -3.68
CA VAL A 265 5.64 -11.51 -2.68
C VAL A 265 5.16 -11.85 -1.25
N GLY A 266 3.91 -11.52 -0.92
CA GLY A 266 3.25 -11.98 0.31
C GLY A 266 3.30 -13.49 0.45
N TYR A 267 2.85 -14.21 -0.57
CA TYR A 267 2.81 -15.67 -0.61
C TYR A 267 4.20 -16.33 -0.71
N PHE A 268 5.19 -15.67 -1.31
CA PHE A 268 6.55 -16.21 -1.36
C PHE A 268 7.30 -16.12 -0.03
N GLY A 269 7.03 -15.12 0.81
CA GLY A 269 7.77 -14.99 2.07
C GLY A 269 7.57 -13.72 2.89
N ALA A 270 6.96 -12.67 2.34
CA ALA A 270 6.70 -11.46 3.14
C ALA A 270 5.56 -11.65 4.16
N GLY A 271 4.68 -12.62 3.89
CA GLY A 271 3.53 -12.93 4.73
C GLY A 271 2.46 -11.83 4.68
N PRO A 272 1.54 -11.79 5.67
CA PRO A 272 0.39 -10.87 5.69
C PRO A 272 0.77 -9.40 5.89
N ARG A 273 2.04 -9.09 6.20
CA ARG A 273 2.56 -7.73 6.40
C ARG A 273 2.42 -6.85 5.18
N ILE A 274 2.34 -7.43 3.97
CA ILE A 274 2.10 -6.69 2.72
C ILE A 274 0.79 -5.88 2.75
N PHE A 275 -0.21 -6.33 3.52
CA PHE A 275 -1.51 -5.66 3.62
C PHE A 275 -1.50 -4.47 4.57
N GLN A 276 -0.43 -4.30 5.35
CA GLN A 276 -0.24 -3.21 6.33
C GLN A 276 -1.49 -2.93 7.17
N LYS A 277 -2.18 -4.01 7.53
CA LYS A 277 -3.40 -3.96 8.32
C LYS A 277 -3.03 -3.79 9.78
N ARG A 278 -3.59 -2.77 10.40
CA ARG A 278 -3.39 -2.45 11.81
C ARG A 278 -4.33 -3.30 12.67
N VAL A 279 -4.04 -3.31 13.98
CA VAL A 279 -4.84 -4.02 15.00
C VAL A 279 -6.32 -3.58 15.03
N ASP A 280 -6.62 -2.34 14.62
CA ASP A 280 -7.97 -1.78 14.54
C ASP A 280 -8.73 -2.13 13.24
N GLY A 281 -8.12 -2.97 12.39
CA GLY A 281 -8.66 -3.42 11.11
C GLY A 281 -8.52 -2.44 9.95
N ARG A 282 -7.88 -1.28 10.15
CA ARG A 282 -7.60 -0.32 9.07
C ARG A 282 -6.28 -0.64 8.40
N ALA A 283 -6.22 -0.52 7.07
CA ALA A 283 -4.97 -0.55 6.34
C ALA A 283 -4.37 0.86 6.25
N THR A 284 -3.05 0.94 6.03
CA THR A 284 -2.40 2.21 5.67
C THR A 284 -2.97 2.73 4.34
N LEU A 285 -2.88 4.05 4.13
CA LEU A 285 -3.36 4.66 2.90
C LEU A 285 -2.67 4.07 1.66
N ALA A 286 -1.34 3.88 1.73
CA ALA A 286 -0.57 3.32 0.65
C ALA A 286 -1.05 1.91 0.30
N SER A 287 -1.18 1.01 1.29
CA SER A 287 -1.69 -0.34 1.04
C SER A 287 -3.14 -0.35 0.53
N ARG A 288 -3.99 0.57 1.02
CA ARG A 288 -5.39 0.68 0.58
C ARG A 288 -5.49 0.96 -0.92
N TRP A 289 -4.74 1.93 -1.43
CA TRP A 289 -4.80 2.34 -2.84
C TRP A 289 -3.98 1.41 -3.73
N LEU A 290 -2.78 1.05 -3.31
CA LEU A 290 -1.89 0.18 -4.09
C LEU A 290 -2.51 -1.21 -4.32
N LEU A 291 -3.16 -1.77 -3.30
CA LEU A 291 -3.83 -3.07 -3.39
C LEU A 291 -5.33 -2.96 -3.70
N ALA A 292 -5.84 -1.79 -4.09
CA ALA A 292 -7.28 -1.62 -4.34
C ALA A 292 -7.82 -2.57 -5.42
N PRO A 293 -7.15 -2.81 -6.57
CA PRO A 293 -7.63 -3.75 -7.58
C PRO A 293 -7.77 -5.17 -7.04
N TYR A 294 -6.77 -5.63 -6.27
CA TYR A 294 -6.82 -6.92 -5.60
C TYR A 294 -7.95 -7.00 -4.56
N ARG A 295 -8.09 -5.97 -3.72
CA ARG A 295 -9.13 -5.93 -2.68
C ARG A 295 -10.54 -5.87 -3.28
N LEU A 296 -10.70 -5.19 -4.42
CA LEU A 296 -11.96 -5.19 -5.17
C LEU A 296 -12.30 -6.60 -5.66
N GLY A 297 -11.33 -7.29 -6.26
CA GLY A 297 -11.49 -8.69 -6.66
C GLY A 297 -11.84 -9.60 -5.48
N ALA A 298 -11.12 -9.49 -4.36
CA ALA A 298 -11.39 -10.25 -3.14
C ALA A 298 -12.79 -9.95 -2.57
N PHE A 299 -13.20 -8.68 -2.58
CA PHE A 299 -14.53 -8.27 -2.14
C PHE A 299 -15.64 -8.88 -3.01
N ILE A 300 -15.51 -8.79 -4.34
CA ILE A 300 -16.45 -9.39 -5.29
C ILE A 300 -16.52 -10.90 -5.06
N ASN A 301 -15.37 -11.57 -4.96
CA ASN A 301 -15.28 -13.01 -4.70
C ASN A 301 -16.05 -13.40 -3.43
N ILE A 302 -15.79 -12.72 -2.31
CA ILE A 302 -16.48 -12.99 -1.04
C ILE A 302 -17.98 -12.78 -1.19
N ARG A 303 -18.41 -11.70 -1.84
CA ARG A 303 -19.84 -11.43 -2.02
C ARG A 303 -20.54 -12.50 -2.84
N LEU A 304 -19.92 -12.98 -3.92
CA LEU A 304 -20.47 -14.05 -4.74
C LEU A 304 -20.56 -15.37 -3.98
N TRP A 305 -19.53 -15.74 -3.21
CA TRP A 305 -19.54 -16.98 -2.43
C TRP A 305 -20.52 -16.93 -1.24
N THR A 306 -20.65 -15.78 -0.60
CA THR A 306 -21.42 -15.64 0.65
C THR A 306 -22.84 -15.15 0.46
N TRP A 307 -23.29 -14.87 -0.76
CA TRP A 307 -24.61 -14.28 -1.04
C TRP A 307 -25.80 -15.08 -0.49
N ARG A 308 -25.68 -16.41 -0.37
CA ARG A 308 -26.70 -17.32 0.18
C ARG A 308 -26.33 -17.87 1.56
N MET A 309 -25.24 -17.41 2.14
CA MET A 309 -24.78 -17.90 3.44
C MET A 309 -25.35 -17.08 4.59
N PRO A 310 -25.63 -17.72 5.74
CA PRO A 310 -25.92 -16.98 6.97
C PRO A 310 -24.76 -16.05 7.35
N GLU A 311 -25.08 -14.98 8.07
CA GLU A 311 -24.10 -13.98 8.53
C GLU A 311 -23.09 -14.60 9.51
N SER A 312 -23.62 -15.33 10.49
CA SER A 312 -22.88 -16.03 11.52
C SER A 312 -23.77 -17.06 12.20
N VAL A 313 -23.17 -18.02 12.91
CA VAL A 313 -23.85 -18.95 13.82
C VAL A 313 -23.30 -18.80 15.23
N VAL A 314 -24.13 -19.05 16.23
CA VAL A 314 -23.71 -19.11 17.63
C VAL A 314 -23.01 -20.45 17.86
N ILE A 315 -21.84 -20.42 18.47
CA ILE A 315 -21.08 -21.62 18.85
C ILE A 315 -21.32 -21.95 20.32
N ALA A 316 -20.93 -21.05 21.23
CA ALA A 316 -21.16 -21.17 22.67
C ALA A 316 -20.96 -19.80 23.34
N ASP A 317 -21.64 -19.55 24.47
CA ASP A 317 -21.40 -18.40 25.36
C ASP A 317 -21.34 -17.02 24.66
N GLY A 318 -22.24 -16.79 23.70
CA GLY A 318 -22.29 -15.53 22.94
C GLY A 318 -21.14 -15.35 21.94
N VAL A 319 -20.36 -16.39 21.67
CA VAL A 319 -19.35 -16.44 20.62
C VAL A 319 -19.97 -16.93 19.32
N HIS A 320 -19.74 -16.16 18.26
CA HIS A 320 -20.22 -16.43 16.91
C HIS A 320 -19.08 -16.71 15.95
N LEU A 321 -19.30 -17.67 15.04
CA LEU A 321 -18.45 -17.92 13.87
C LEU A 321 -19.17 -17.42 12.62
N GLY A 322 -18.49 -16.66 11.78
CA GLY A 322 -19.12 -16.13 10.57
C GLY A 322 -18.18 -15.77 9.44
N ARG A 323 -18.80 -15.36 8.33
CA ARG A 323 -18.14 -14.71 7.20
C ARG A 323 -17.74 -13.28 7.57
N PHE A 324 -17.00 -12.60 6.68
CA PHE A 324 -16.67 -11.21 6.92
C PHE A 324 -17.93 -10.33 6.98
N PRO A 325 -18.13 -9.52 8.04
CA PRO A 325 -19.39 -8.83 8.28
C PRO A 325 -19.50 -7.51 7.49
N ARG A 326 -20.73 -7.11 7.19
CA ARG A 326 -21.09 -5.74 6.81
C ARG A 326 -21.10 -4.84 8.05
N ARG A 327 -21.13 -3.52 7.84
CA ARG A 327 -21.13 -2.53 8.95
C ARG A 327 -22.26 -2.77 9.96
N HIS A 328 -23.50 -2.96 9.50
CA HIS A 328 -24.65 -3.17 10.38
C HIS A 328 -24.57 -4.52 11.11
N GLU A 329 -24.13 -5.57 10.41
CA GLU A 329 -23.90 -6.91 10.98
C GLU A 329 -22.83 -6.83 12.08
N ALA A 330 -21.71 -6.17 11.83
CA ALA A 330 -20.62 -6.01 12.79
C ALA A 330 -21.05 -5.27 14.06
N ASN A 331 -21.95 -4.29 13.95
CA ASN A 331 -22.43 -3.49 15.08
C ASN A 331 -23.39 -4.25 16.01
N ARG A 332 -23.81 -5.48 15.65
CA ARG A 332 -24.56 -6.37 16.55
C ARG A 332 -23.68 -7.01 17.62
N PHE A 333 -22.35 -6.92 17.46
CA PHE A 333 -21.36 -7.51 18.33
C PHE A 333 -20.65 -6.45 19.16
N ALA A 334 -20.27 -6.81 20.38
CA ALA A 334 -19.39 -5.97 21.21
C ALA A 334 -17.97 -5.95 20.63
N THR A 335 -17.48 -7.11 20.19
CA THR A 335 -16.14 -7.26 19.60
C THR A 335 -16.17 -8.11 18.34
N VAL A 336 -15.39 -7.73 17.33
CA VAL A 336 -15.10 -8.52 16.12
C VAL A 336 -13.62 -8.89 16.11
N ILE A 337 -13.35 -10.20 16.08
CA ILE A 337 -12.02 -10.79 15.89
C ILE A 337 -11.89 -11.19 14.41
N ASP A 338 -10.99 -10.51 13.72
CA ASP A 338 -10.85 -10.56 12.27
C ASP A 338 -9.49 -11.14 11.87
N ILE A 339 -9.53 -12.30 11.23
CA ILE A 339 -8.33 -13.08 10.86
C ILE A 339 -7.84 -12.74 9.44
N THR A 340 -8.53 -11.85 8.71
CA THR A 340 -8.15 -11.51 7.34
C THR A 340 -6.98 -10.52 7.29
N GLY A 341 -6.08 -10.68 6.32
CA GLY A 341 -5.12 -9.61 5.99
C GLY A 341 -5.66 -8.67 4.92
N GLU A 342 -6.37 -9.25 3.96
CA GLU A 342 -6.84 -8.68 2.71
C GLU A 342 -8.08 -7.80 2.82
N LEU A 343 -8.86 -7.88 3.91
CA LEU A 343 -10.07 -7.08 4.10
C LEU A 343 -9.84 -5.97 5.11
N GLN A 344 -10.60 -4.88 4.99
CA GLN A 344 -10.56 -3.76 5.93
C GLN A 344 -11.85 -3.72 6.73
N ARG A 345 -11.73 -3.33 8.00
CA ARG A 345 -12.88 -2.98 8.84
C ARG A 345 -13.79 -1.99 8.08
N PRO A 346 -15.10 -2.25 7.99
CA PRO A 346 -16.04 -1.32 7.38
C PRO A 346 -15.98 0.07 8.02
N SER A 347 -16.07 1.12 7.20
CA SER A 347 -16.03 2.49 7.71
C SER A 347 -17.23 2.78 8.60
N GLY A 348 -17.00 3.39 9.76
CA GLY A 348 -18.05 3.75 10.72
C GLY A 348 -18.61 2.60 11.55
N THR A 349 -17.95 1.44 11.58
CA THR A 349 -18.23 0.37 12.57
C THR A 349 -18.01 0.91 13.99
N LEU A 350 -18.92 0.60 14.90
CA LEU A 350 -18.87 0.98 16.31
C LEU A 350 -18.26 -0.12 17.18
N ALA A 351 -18.47 -1.38 16.81
CA ALA A 351 -17.90 -2.54 17.50
C ALA A 351 -16.37 -2.44 17.62
N ARG A 352 -15.84 -2.94 18.75
CA ARG A 352 -14.40 -3.09 18.95
C ARG A 352 -13.86 -4.06 17.90
N TRP A 353 -12.78 -3.69 17.23
CA TRP A 353 -12.20 -4.50 16.16
C TRP A 353 -10.79 -4.92 16.52
N CYS A 354 -10.53 -6.21 16.46
CA CYS A 354 -9.25 -6.82 16.79
C CYS A 354 -8.78 -7.66 15.60
N SER A 355 -7.74 -7.22 14.91
CA SER A 355 -7.23 -7.90 13.71
C SER A 355 -5.98 -8.72 13.96
N PHE A 356 -5.98 -9.94 13.41
CA PHE A 356 -4.88 -10.90 13.37
C PHE A 356 -4.62 -11.27 11.89
N PRO A 357 -3.91 -10.40 11.13
CA PRO A 357 -3.76 -10.57 9.69
C PRO A 357 -3.06 -11.88 9.34
N THR A 358 -3.72 -12.73 8.54
CA THR A 358 -3.13 -13.96 7.99
C THR A 358 -3.39 -14.04 6.48
N LEU A 359 -2.51 -14.75 5.75
CA LEU A 359 -2.73 -15.04 4.34
C LEU A 359 -3.87 -16.04 4.17
N ASP A 360 -4.61 -15.92 3.07
CA ASP A 360 -5.68 -16.87 2.77
C ASP A 360 -5.12 -18.16 2.15
N LEU A 361 -5.79 -19.28 2.43
CA LEU A 361 -5.47 -20.63 1.94
C LEU A 361 -4.09 -21.19 2.33
N THR A 362 -3.32 -20.51 3.18
CA THR A 362 -2.06 -21.04 3.75
C THR A 362 -2.31 -21.83 5.03
N ALA A 363 -1.26 -22.49 5.56
CA ALA A 363 -1.31 -23.07 6.89
C ALA A 363 -1.68 -22.02 7.97
N LEU A 364 -2.34 -22.47 9.03
CA LEU A 364 -2.70 -21.60 10.16
C LEU A 364 -1.45 -21.17 10.91
N ASP A 365 -1.34 -19.86 11.17
CA ASP A 365 -0.30 -19.32 12.04
C ASP A 365 -0.65 -19.67 13.50
N LYS A 366 0.14 -20.57 14.10
CA LYS A 366 -0.06 -21.06 15.47
C LYS A 366 -0.10 -19.93 16.50
N ILE A 367 0.81 -18.96 16.37
CA ILE A 367 0.97 -17.85 17.32
C ILE A 367 -0.23 -16.90 17.23
N GLN A 368 -0.61 -16.51 16.01
CA GLN A 368 -1.77 -15.65 15.78
C GLN A 368 -3.07 -16.34 16.18
N THR A 369 -3.20 -17.64 15.89
CA THR A 369 -4.39 -18.43 16.23
C THR A 369 -4.56 -18.54 17.75
N LEU A 370 -3.48 -18.85 18.47
CA LEU A 370 -3.49 -18.88 19.93
C LEU A 370 -3.78 -17.50 20.54
N ALA A 371 -3.14 -16.45 20.03
CA ALA A 371 -3.37 -15.09 20.51
C ALA A 371 -4.82 -14.63 20.30
N ALA A 372 -5.42 -14.96 19.15
CA ALA A 372 -6.82 -14.68 18.86
C ALA A 372 -7.78 -15.46 19.78
N ALA A 373 -7.49 -16.74 20.03
CA ALA A 373 -8.28 -17.58 20.93
C ALA A 373 -8.22 -17.11 22.40
N ASN A 374 -7.03 -16.72 22.88
CA ASN A 374 -6.86 -16.14 24.21
C ASN A 374 -7.60 -14.80 24.34
N LEU A 375 -7.52 -13.95 23.32
CA LEU A 375 -8.27 -12.69 23.31
C LEU A 375 -9.78 -12.95 23.34
N LEU A 376 -10.26 -13.91 22.56
CA LEU A 376 -11.66 -14.30 22.53
C LEU A 376 -12.18 -14.69 23.93
N GLU A 377 -11.45 -15.55 24.64
CA GLU A 377 -11.82 -15.93 26.01
C GLU A 377 -11.83 -14.72 26.96
N ALA A 378 -10.88 -13.79 26.81
CA ALA A 378 -10.82 -12.58 27.63
C ALA A 378 -11.96 -11.58 27.35
N VAL A 379 -12.45 -11.50 26.10
CA VAL A 379 -13.46 -10.50 25.70
C VAL A 379 -14.89 -11.02 25.67
N ARG A 380 -15.14 -12.35 25.65
CA ARG A 380 -16.51 -12.90 25.56
C ARG A 380 -17.42 -12.49 26.71
N GLN A 381 -16.85 -12.22 27.89
CA GLN A 381 -17.60 -11.77 29.07
C GLN A 381 -18.11 -10.32 28.94
N GLN A 382 -17.61 -9.56 27.96
CA GLN A 382 -17.95 -8.15 27.75
C GLN A 382 -19.12 -7.98 26.77
N GLY A 383 -19.67 -9.08 26.23
CA GLY A 383 -20.76 -9.09 25.27
C GLY A 383 -20.49 -10.01 24.07
N PRO A 384 -21.43 -10.09 23.11
CA PRO A 384 -21.33 -11.03 21.99
C PRO A 384 -20.11 -10.75 21.11
N VAL A 385 -19.40 -11.81 20.72
CA VAL A 385 -18.15 -11.72 19.94
C VAL A 385 -18.29 -12.45 18.61
N LEU A 386 -17.91 -11.80 17.51
CA LEU A 386 -17.83 -12.44 16.19
C LEU A 386 -16.38 -12.78 15.86
N VAL A 387 -16.11 -14.03 15.52
CA VAL A 387 -14.85 -14.47 14.91
C VAL A 387 -15.09 -14.69 13.42
N CYS A 388 -14.38 -13.95 12.57
CA CYS A 388 -14.56 -14.01 11.13
C CYS A 388 -13.24 -14.08 10.35
N CYS A 389 -13.29 -14.76 9.20
CA CYS A 389 -12.35 -14.59 8.11
C CYS A 389 -13.13 -14.22 6.82
N ALA A 390 -12.55 -14.36 5.64
CA ALA A 390 -13.23 -14.00 4.39
C ALA A 390 -14.58 -14.73 4.22
N LEU A 391 -14.54 -16.06 4.22
CA LEU A 391 -15.73 -16.92 4.06
C LEU A 391 -16.19 -17.60 5.36
N GLY A 392 -15.31 -17.67 6.36
CA GLY A 392 -15.60 -18.32 7.65
C GLY A 392 -15.24 -19.80 7.73
N PHE A 393 -14.58 -20.39 6.72
CA PHE A 393 -14.43 -21.86 6.63
C PHE A 393 -13.15 -22.47 7.23
N GLN A 394 -12.04 -21.73 7.20
CA GLN A 394 -10.72 -22.27 7.59
C GLN A 394 -10.11 -21.46 8.74
N ARG A 395 -9.66 -20.23 8.45
CA ARG A 395 -8.92 -19.37 9.40
C ARG A 395 -9.67 -19.10 10.70
N SER A 396 -10.91 -18.60 10.63
CA SER A 396 -11.73 -18.32 11.80
C SER A 396 -12.20 -19.59 12.51
N ALA A 397 -12.47 -20.66 11.77
CA ALA A 397 -12.81 -21.96 12.35
C ALA A 397 -11.64 -22.51 13.19
N GLY A 398 -10.40 -22.38 12.73
CA GLY A 398 -9.21 -22.76 13.50
C GLY A 398 -9.08 -22.01 14.83
N VAL A 399 -9.43 -20.72 14.86
CA VAL A 399 -9.48 -19.93 16.11
C VAL A 399 -10.58 -20.43 17.06
N ILE A 400 -11.77 -20.75 16.53
CA ILE A 400 -12.86 -21.31 17.33
C ILE A 400 -12.47 -22.67 17.92
N VAL A 401 -11.90 -23.57 17.11
CA VAL A 401 -11.43 -24.87 17.59
C VAL A 401 -10.35 -24.67 18.67
N ARG A 402 -9.37 -23.78 18.46
CA ARG A 402 -8.36 -23.50 19.48
C ARG A 402 -8.98 -22.98 20.77
N TRP A 403 -9.95 -22.08 20.66
CA TRP A 403 -10.68 -21.51 21.79
C TRP A 403 -11.46 -22.56 22.60
N LEU A 404 -12.18 -23.45 21.93
CA LEU A 404 -12.94 -24.53 22.58
C LEU A 404 -12.02 -25.45 23.40
N LEU A 405 -10.82 -25.73 22.89
CA LEU A 405 -9.83 -26.55 23.58
C LEU A 405 -9.18 -25.83 24.77
N ILE A 406 -8.66 -24.60 24.60
CA ILE A 406 -8.01 -23.86 25.71
C ILE A 406 -8.99 -23.58 26.86
N SER A 407 -10.27 -23.49 26.55
CA SER A 407 -11.32 -23.21 27.53
C SER A 407 -11.99 -24.47 28.08
N ARG A 408 -11.52 -25.66 27.70
CA ARG A 408 -12.03 -26.96 28.14
C ARG A 408 -13.53 -27.16 27.88
N ARG A 409 -14.05 -26.58 26.80
CA ARG A 409 -15.42 -26.83 26.31
C ARG A 409 -15.51 -28.08 25.44
N CYS A 410 -14.38 -28.49 24.89
CA CYS A 410 -14.22 -29.75 24.17
C CYS A 410 -12.89 -30.38 24.59
N ASP A 411 -12.86 -31.70 24.63
CA ASP A 411 -11.66 -32.46 25.01
C ASP A 411 -10.69 -32.62 23.84
N ASP A 412 -11.23 -32.68 22.61
CA ASP A 412 -10.45 -32.84 21.40
C ASP A 412 -10.97 -32.01 20.21
N ALA A 413 -10.13 -31.91 19.17
CA ALA A 413 -10.45 -31.13 17.98
C ALA A 413 -11.62 -31.72 17.17
N ALA A 414 -11.85 -33.03 17.25
CA ALA A 414 -12.93 -33.69 16.52
C ALA A 414 -14.30 -33.33 17.14
N GLU A 415 -14.38 -33.24 18.46
CA GLU A 415 -15.54 -32.75 19.18
C GLU A 415 -15.84 -31.29 18.84
N ALA A 416 -14.80 -30.44 18.86
CA ALA A 416 -14.94 -29.03 18.48
C ALA A 416 -15.46 -28.86 17.03
N LEU A 417 -14.97 -29.67 16.09
CA LEU A 417 -15.48 -29.68 14.70
C LEU A 417 -16.95 -30.09 14.64
N ARG A 418 -17.34 -31.18 15.31
CA ARG A 418 -18.74 -31.64 15.37
C ARG A 418 -19.66 -30.57 15.95
N LEU A 419 -19.20 -29.83 16.95
CA LEU A 419 -19.96 -28.74 17.55
C LEU A 419 -20.22 -27.61 16.53
N ILE A 420 -19.21 -27.21 15.76
CA ILE A 420 -19.35 -26.18 14.71
C ILE A 420 -20.30 -26.66 13.60
N GLU A 421 -20.20 -27.91 13.18
CA GLU A 421 -21.07 -28.50 12.17
C GLU A 421 -22.53 -28.58 12.64
N ARG A 422 -22.76 -28.96 13.90
CA ARG A 422 -24.10 -28.97 14.52
C ARG A 422 -24.71 -27.57 14.61
N ALA A 423 -23.89 -26.53 14.80
CA ALA A 423 -24.33 -25.14 14.72
C ALA A 423 -24.71 -24.70 13.29
N GLY A 424 -24.53 -25.57 12.28
CA GLY A 424 -24.93 -25.34 10.89
C GLY A 424 -23.86 -24.64 10.05
N TRP A 425 -22.61 -24.59 10.51
CA TRP A 425 -21.52 -23.94 9.76
C TRP A 425 -20.57 -24.94 9.12
N ARG A 426 -20.25 -24.72 7.85
CA ARG A 426 -19.31 -25.58 7.11
C ARG A 426 -17.88 -25.25 7.51
N VAL A 427 -17.08 -26.26 7.78
CA VAL A 427 -15.66 -26.12 8.14
C VAL A 427 -14.80 -26.87 7.14
N HIS A 428 -13.67 -26.27 6.78
CA HIS A 428 -12.65 -26.92 5.98
C HIS A 428 -11.29 -26.70 6.66
N LEU A 429 -10.92 -27.64 7.53
CA LEU A 429 -9.64 -27.66 8.24
C LEU A 429 -8.87 -28.91 7.81
N PRO A 430 -7.83 -28.77 6.95
CA PRO A 430 -6.92 -29.87 6.62
C PRO A 430 -6.24 -30.43 7.87
N VAL A 431 -5.76 -31.68 7.79
CA VAL A 431 -5.11 -32.39 8.92
C VAL A 431 -3.92 -31.59 9.47
N GLU A 432 -3.15 -30.96 8.59
CA GLU A 432 -2.01 -30.11 8.97
C GLU A 432 -2.45 -28.89 9.79
N SER A 433 -3.64 -28.35 9.50
CA SER A 433 -4.24 -27.25 10.27
C SER A 433 -4.75 -27.71 11.63
N LEU A 434 -5.18 -28.97 11.78
CA LEU A 434 -5.59 -29.54 13.07
C LEU A 434 -4.40 -29.71 14.02
N HIS A 435 -3.24 -30.11 13.51
CA HIS A 435 -2.00 -30.12 14.31
C HIS A 435 -1.65 -28.72 14.82
N ALA A 436 -1.70 -27.71 13.95
CA ALA A 436 -1.42 -26.33 14.36
C ALA A 436 -2.36 -25.81 15.46
N VAL A 437 -3.59 -26.30 15.50
CA VAL A 437 -4.59 -25.93 16.50
C VAL A 437 -4.48 -26.74 17.80
N THR A 438 -3.93 -27.95 17.77
CA THR A 438 -3.80 -28.83 18.96
C THR A 438 -2.43 -28.74 19.64
N GLU A 439 -1.40 -28.24 18.94
CA GLU A 439 -0.03 -28.19 19.45
C GLU A 439 0.12 -27.27 20.69
N GLY A 440 0.83 -27.76 21.72
CA GLY A 440 1.05 -27.03 22.98
C GLY A 440 -0.14 -27.07 23.96
N LEU A 441 -1.10 -27.97 23.78
CA LEU A 441 -2.22 -28.24 24.72
C LEU A 441 -2.03 -29.51 25.56
N ARG A 442 -0.81 -30.06 25.61
CA ARG A 442 -0.47 -31.23 26.44
C ARG A 442 0.03 -30.81 27.81
#